data_AF-A0A7R9KHP8-F1
#
_entry.id   AF-A0A7R9KHP8-F1
#
_cell.length_a   1.000
_cell.length_b   1.000
_cell.length_c   1.000
_cell.angle_alpha   90.00
_cell.angle_beta   90.00
_cell.angle_gamma   90.00
#
_symmetry.space_group_name_H-M   'P 1'
#
loop_
_entity.id
_entity.type
_entity.pdbx_description
1 polymer ?
#
loop_
_entity_poly.entity_id
_entity_poly.type
_entity_poly.pdbx_seq_one_letter_code
_entity_poly.pdbx_strand_id
1 'polypeptide(L)'
;MNMMRVWGGGVYESDLFYELADEYGIMIWQDFMFACALYPAHKEFLDSVNNEVITQVRRIQHHPSIAIWSGNNENEYGLKYWWYDVKNYWPDYRALYVNTIGKTLAAEDTTRPYVSSSPSNGLETIKENYTSSKPDDELYGDIHYYNDNSSLWDWTSLSSPRFSSEYGYQSYPSIETLLE
;
A
#
# COMPACT_ATOMS: atom_id res chain seq x y z
N MET A 1 0.18 -0.99 -20.13
CA MET A 1 0.23 -1.26 -18.68
C MET A 1 -0.42 -2.61 -18.45
N ASN A 2 0.06 -3.40 -17.49
CA ASN A 2 -0.52 -4.71 -17.14
C ASN A 2 -0.82 -4.82 -15.64
N MET A 3 -0.56 -3.77 -14.87
CA MET A 3 -0.90 -3.66 -13.46
C MET A 3 -1.30 -2.22 -13.14
N MET A 4 -2.27 -2.05 -12.26
CA MET A 4 -2.62 -0.79 -11.60
C MET A 4 -2.61 -1.00 -10.09
N ARG A 5 -2.21 0.02 -9.33
CA ARG A 5 -2.32 0.03 -7.89
C ARG A 5 -3.50 0.90 -7.48
N VAL A 6 -4.49 0.31 -6.81
CA VAL A 6 -5.58 1.05 -6.17
C VAL A 6 -5.03 1.58 -4.85
N TRP A 7 -4.59 2.83 -4.86
CA TRP A 7 -3.86 3.49 -3.77
C TRP A 7 -4.74 3.70 -2.52
N GLY A 8 -4.18 3.41 -1.35
CA GLY A 8 -4.90 3.33 -0.07
C GLY A 8 -5.48 4.62 0.50
N GLY A 9 -5.28 5.79 -0.10
CA GLY A 9 -6.01 7.00 0.30
C GLY A 9 -7.15 7.38 -0.65
N GLY A 10 -7.45 6.50 -1.61
CA GLY A 10 -8.63 6.59 -2.47
C GLY A 10 -9.84 5.89 -1.85
N VAL A 11 -10.50 5.05 -2.65
CA VAL A 11 -11.61 4.20 -2.22
C VAL A 11 -11.42 2.78 -2.74
N TYR A 12 -12.09 1.80 -2.12
CA TYR A 12 -12.31 0.53 -2.82
C TYR A 12 -13.19 0.82 -4.02
N GLU A 13 -12.73 0.42 -5.20
CA GLU A 13 -13.35 0.81 -6.46
C GLU A 13 -14.71 0.14 -6.68
N SER A 14 -15.44 0.64 -7.68
CA SER A 14 -16.71 0.06 -8.12
C SER A 14 -16.56 -1.38 -8.62
N ASP A 15 -17.64 -2.17 -8.61
CA ASP A 15 -17.61 -3.54 -9.16
C ASP A 15 -17.18 -3.54 -10.63
N LEU A 16 -17.68 -2.58 -11.42
CA LEU A 16 -17.32 -2.40 -12.83
C LEU A 16 -15.81 -2.22 -13.04
N PHE A 17 -15.11 -1.54 -12.13
CA PHE A 17 -13.67 -1.35 -12.25
C PHE A 17 -12.93 -2.70 -12.23
N TYR A 18 -13.28 -3.58 -11.29
CA TYR A 18 -12.65 -4.89 -11.16
C TYR A 18 -13.08 -5.84 -12.29
N GLU A 19 -14.34 -5.77 -12.74
CA GLU A 19 -14.82 -6.49 -13.91
C GLU A 19 -14.03 -6.12 -15.18
N LEU A 20 -13.78 -4.83 -15.41
CA LEU A 20 -12.97 -4.36 -16.54
C LEU A 20 -11.49 -4.75 -16.38
N ALA A 21 -10.95 -4.73 -15.16
CA ALA A 21 -9.60 -5.18 -14.89
C ALA A 21 -9.44 -6.68 -15.23
N ASP A 22 -10.44 -7.50 -14.89
CA ASP A 22 -10.48 -8.92 -15.26
C ASP A 22 -10.57 -9.10 -16.78
N GLU A 23 -11.49 -8.40 -17.45
CA GLU A 23 -11.71 -8.51 -18.90
C GLU A 23 -10.47 -8.10 -19.70
N TYR A 24 -9.82 -7.01 -19.31
CA TYR A 24 -8.64 -6.49 -20.01
C TYR A 24 -7.32 -7.11 -19.53
N GLY A 25 -7.35 -8.00 -18.54
CA GLY A 25 -6.15 -8.65 -18.00
C GLY A 25 -5.20 -7.67 -17.32
N ILE A 26 -5.73 -6.69 -16.60
CA ILE A 26 -4.95 -5.72 -15.82
C ILE A 26 -4.90 -6.20 -14.37
N MET A 27 -3.71 -6.51 -13.87
CA MET A 27 -3.52 -6.89 -12.48
C MET A 27 -3.79 -5.70 -11.55
N ILE A 28 -4.33 -5.98 -10.38
CA ILE A 28 -4.60 -4.99 -9.33
C ILE A 28 -3.73 -5.29 -8.12
N TRP A 29 -2.91 -4.33 -7.75
CA TRP A 29 -2.35 -4.21 -6.41
C TRP A 29 -3.36 -3.46 -5.56
N GLN A 30 -4.02 -4.15 -4.63
CA GLN A 30 -5.11 -3.58 -3.83
C GLN A 30 -4.61 -3.19 -2.45
N ASP A 31 -4.50 -1.89 -2.18
CA ASP A 31 -4.34 -1.41 -0.81
C ASP A 31 -5.67 -1.49 -0.05
N PHE A 32 -5.63 -1.66 1.27
CA PHE A 32 -6.72 -1.24 2.15
C PHE A 32 -6.68 0.29 2.33
N MET A 33 -7.82 0.90 2.68
CA MET A 33 -7.99 2.37 2.63
C MET A 33 -7.35 3.12 3.81
N PHE A 34 -6.05 2.92 4.00
CA PHE A 34 -5.19 3.59 4.96
C PHE A 34 -3.96 4.15 4.24
N ALA A 35 -3.66 5.44 4.43
CA ALA A 35 -2.55 6.08 3.72
C ALA A 35 -1.97 7.27 4.47
N CYS A 36 -0.63 7.33 4.52
CA CYS A 36 0.17 8.45 5.01
C CYS A 36 -0.32 9.04 6.35
N ALA A 37 -0.79 8.19 7.27
CA ALA A 37 -1.36 8.63 8.54
C ALA A 37 -1.21 7.58 9.65
N LEU A 38 -1.26 8.07 10.89
CA LEU A 38 -1.45 7.25 12.07
C LEU A 38 -2.94 7.09 12.34
N TYR A 39 -3.34 5.85 12.61
CA TYR A 39 -4.72 5.50 12.90
C TYR A 39 -4.82 4.97 14.34
N PRO A 40 -5.96 5.21 15.02
CA PRO A 40 -6.16 4.69 16.36
C PRO A 40 -6.24 3.16 16.37
N ALA A 41 -5.92 2.54 17.51
CA ALA A 41 -6.03 1.09 17.72
C ALA A 41 -6.95 0.70 18.89
N HIS A 42 -7.85 1.59 19.32
CA HIS A 42 -8.86 1.22 20.30
C HIS A 42 -9.89 0.27 19.70
N LYS A 43 -10.50 -0.56 20.56
CA LYS A 43 -11.35 -1.69 20.16
C LYS A 43 -12.45 -1.30 19.15
N GLU A 44 -13.18 -0.23 19.41
CA GLU A 44 -14.30 0.22 18.56
C GLU A 44 -13.85 0.53 17.12
N PHE A 45 -12.66 1.13 16.96
CA PHE A 45 -12.09 1.40 15.64
C PHE A 45 -11.67 0.10 14.95
N LEU A 46 -10.95 -0.78 15.65
CA LEU A 46 -10.51 -2.07 15.09
C LEU A 46 -11.69 -2.98 14.71
N ASP A 47 -12.78 -2.98 15.49
CA ASP A 47 -14.00 -3.72 15.15
C ASP A 47 -14.65 -3.16 13.87
N SER A 48 -14.66 -1.82 13.72
CA SER A 48 -15.14 -1.17 12.49
C SER A 48 -14.29 -1.55 11.28
N VAL A 49 -12.96 -1.49 11.41
CA VAL A 49 -12.03 -1.90 10.35
C VAL A 49 -12.18 -3.37 10.02
N ASN A 50 -12.34 -4.24 11.00
CA ASN A 50 -12.57 -5.66 10.76
C ASN A 50 -13.83 -5.89 9.90
N ASN A 51 -14.92 -5.19 10.19
CA ASN A 51 -16.15 -5.29 9.40
C ASN A 51 -15.96 -4.76 7.96
N GLU A 52 -15.22 -3.66 7.81
CA GLU A 52 -14.85 -3.12 6.50
C GLU A 52 -14.05 -4.14 5.68
N VAL A 53 -12.99 -4.71 6.26
CA VAL A 53 -12.11 -5.69 5.62
C VAL A 53 -12.91 -6.92 5.18
N ILE A 54 -13.73 -7.51 6.06
CA ILE A 54 -14.58 -8.67 5.70
C ILE A 54 -15.49 -8.32 4.53
N THR A 55 -16.14 -7.15 4.58
CA THR A 55 -17.09 -6.73 3.56
C THR A 55 -16.40 -6.56 2.21
N GLN A 56 -15.27 -5.86 2.18
CA GLN A 56 -14.56 -5.56 0.94
C GLN A 56 -13.88 -6.80 0.37
N VAL A 57 -13.17 -7.58 1.19
CA VAL A 57 -12.51 -8.81 0.73
C VAL A 57 -13.53 -9.77 0.14
N ARG A 58 -14.65 -10.04 0.82
CA ARG A 58 -15.71 -10.92 0.26
C ARG A 58 -16.30 -10.38 -1.04
N ARG A 59 -16.43 -9.06 -1.16
CA ARG A 59 -16.92 -8.41 -2.38
C ARG A 59 -15.97 -8.65 -3.54
N ILE A 60 -14.65 -8.47 -3.37
CA ILE A 60 -13.74 -8.36 -4.52
C ILE A 60 -12.73 -9.51 -4.68
N GLN A 61 -12.54 -10.39 -3.68
CA GLN A 61 -11.53 -11.47 -3.73
C GLN A 61 -11.72 -12.50 -4.85
N HIS A 62 -12.89 -12.54 -5.49
CA HIS A 62 -13.16 -13.46 -6.58
C HIS A 62 -12.63 -12.94 -7.93
N HIS A 63 -12.26 -11.65 -8.02
CA HIS A 63 -11.67 -11.07 -9.22
C HIS A 63 -10.23 -11.59 -9.42
N PRO A 64 -9.94 -12.29 -10.53
CA PRO A 64 -8.59 -12.74 -10.84
C PRO A 64 -7.59 -11.61 -11.08
N SER A 65 -8.06 -10.40 -11.41
CA SER A 65 -7.21 -9.22 -11.56
C SER A 65 -6.48 -8.89 -10.26
N ILE A 66 -7.08 -9.06 -9.09
CA ILE A 66 -6.40 -8.79 -7.81
C ILE A 66 -5.23 -9.77 -7.66
N ALA A 67 -4.02 -9.23 -7.64
CA ALA A 67 -2.78 -10.01 -7.59
C ALA A 67 -2.14 -10.00 -6.20
N ILE A 68 -2.33 -8.91 -5.44
CA ILE A 68 -1.73 -8.71 -4.13
C ILE A 68 -2.62 -7.80 -3.27
N TRP A 69 -2.64 -8.09 -1.97
CA TRP A 69 -3.24 -7.24 -0.95
C TRP A 69 -2.16 -6.47 -0.20
N SER A 70 -2.43 -5.21 0.12
CA SER A 70 -1.50 -4.32 0.82
C SER A 70 -2.20 -3.58 1.96
N GLY A 71 -1.63 -3.61 3.15
CA GLY A 71 -2.29 -3.13 4.36
C GLY A 71 -2.49 -1.61 4.41
N ASN A 72 -1.60 -0.84 3.79
CA ASN A 72 -1.66 0.61 3.72
C ASN A 72 -0.65 1.18 2.74
N ASN A 73 -0.78 2.48 2.47
CA ASN A 73 0.26 3.29 1.84
C ASN A 73 1.14 3.99 2.89
N GLU A 74 2.45 3.72 2.83
CA GLU A 74 3.55 4.45 3.48
C GLU A 74 3.51 4.58 5.01
N ASN A 75 2.65 3.84 5.72
CA ASN A 75 2.59 4.02 7.18
C ASN A 75 3.77 3.35 7.89
N GLU A 76 4.34 2.27 7.36
CA GLU A 76 5.62 1.71 7.86
C GLU A 76 6.77 2.70 7.66
N TYR A 77 6.85 3.28 6.47
CA TYR A 77 7.85 4.28 6.10
C TYR A 77 7.69 5.56 6.93
N GLY A 78 6.47 6.06 7.06
CA GLY A 78 6.13 7.27 7.83
C GLY A 78 6.45 7.13 9.31
N LEU A 79 6.15 5.98 9.93
CA LEU A 79 6.55 5.69 11.31
C LEU A 79 8.05 5.69 11.51
N LYS A 80 8.80 5.30 10.48
CA LYS A 80 10.25 5.25 10.53
C LYS A 80 10.91 6.61 10.31
N TYR A 81 10.40 7.40 9.36
CA TYR A 81 11.14 8.54 8.81
C TYR A 81 10.44 9.90 8.92
N TRP A 82 9.10 9.95 8.91
CA TRP A 82 8.37 11.22 8.78
C TRP A 82 7.84 11.77 10.09
N TRP A 83 7.28 10.90 10.93
CA TRP A 83 6.56 11.35 12.11
C TRP A 83 7.47 11.40 13.34
N TYR A 84 7.38 12.52 14.08
CA TYR A 84 8.17 12.76 15.29
C TYR A 84 7.47 12.18 16.52
N ASP A 85 8.26 11.69 17.49
CA ASP A 85 7.79 11.12 18.77
C ASP A 85 6.85 9.91 18.67
N VAL A 86 6.96 9.13 17.59
CA VAL A 86 6.06 8.00 17.29
C VAL A 86 6.53 6.62 17.74
N LYS A 87 7.60 6.51 18.55
CA LYS A 87 8.14 5.20 18.97
C LYS A 87 7.10 4.29 19.63
N ASN A 88 6.08 4.88 20.25
CA ASN A 88 5.00 4.17 20.93
C ASN A 88 3.86 3.71 20.01
N TYR A 89 3.91 3.99 18.70
CA TYR A 89 2.85 3.64 17.74
C TYR A 89 3.07 2.32 16.99
N TRP A 90 4.25 1.71 17.08
CA TRP A 90 4.47 0.36 16.52
C TRP A 90 3.50 -0.70 17.04
N PRO A 91 3.09 -0.71 18.33
CA PRO A 91 2.02 -1.58 18.81
C PRO A 91 0.69 -1.35 18.08
N ASP A 92 0.28 -0.09 17.87
CA ASP A 92 -0.96 0.29 17.21
C ASP A 92 -0.92 -0.09 15.71
N TYR A 93 0.21 0.14 15.05
CA TYR A 93 0.48 -0.32 13.69
C TYR A 93 0.28 -1.84 13.57
N ARG A 94 0.89 -2.63 14.47
CA ARG A 94 0.69 -4.09 14.47
C ARG A 94 -0.74 -4.49 14.82
N ALA A 95 -1.39 -3.78 15.74
CA ALA A 95 -2.78 -4.04 16.10
C ALA A 95 -3.69 -3.91 14.88
N LEU A 96 -3.49 -2.86 14.08
CA LEU A 96 -4.28 -2.58 12.88
C LEU A 96 -3.89 -3.47 11.70
N TYR A 97 -2.66 -3.36 11.17
CA TYR A 97 -2.30 -3.96 9.88
C TYR A 97 -1.97 -5.46 9.97
N VAL A 98 -1.53 -5.94 11.13
CA VAL A 98 -1.13 -7.35 11.29
C VAL A 98 -2.23 -8.14 11.98
N ASN A 99 -2.65 -7.68 13.17
CA ASN A 99 -3.57 -8.43 14.01
C ASN A 99 -5.04 -8.28 13.63
N THR A 100 -5.41 -7.18 12.96
CA THR A 100 -6.77 -6.96 12.47
C THR A 100 -6.81 -7.25 10.98
N ILE A 101 -6.33 -6.35 10.13
CA ILE A 101 -6.41 -6.47 8.66
C ILE A 101 -5.78 -7.78 8.17
N GLY A 102 -4.51 -8.04 8.51
CA GLY A 102 -3.81 -9.25 8.05
C GLY A 102 -4.47 -10.56 8.49
N LYS A 103 -4.91 -10.68 9.75
CA LYS A 103 -5.60 -11.89 10.24
C LYS A 103 -6.98 -12.06 9.63
N THR A 104 -7.73 -10.98 9.49
CA THR A 104 -9.06 -11.00 8.89
C THR A 104 -9.00 -11.36 7.42
N LEU A 105 -8.06 -10.76 6.68
CA LEU A 105 -7.79 -11.14 5.30
C LEU A 105 -7.42 -12.62 5.19
N ALA A 106 -6.50 -13.12 6.01
CA ALA A 106 -6.07 -14.53 5.98
C ALA A 106 -7.20 -15.53 6.30
N ALA A 107 -8.29 -15.09 6.94
CA ALA A 107 -9.48 -15.90 7.16
C ALA A 107 -10.43 -15.93 5.96
N GLU A 108 -10.36 -14.93 5.07
CA GLU A 108 -11.24 -14.75 3.91
C GLU A 108 -10.56 -15.18 2.60
N ASP A 109 -9.31 -14.77 2.37
CA ASP A 109 -8.49 -15.08 1.19
C ASP A 109 -7.09 -15.58 1.59
N THR A 110 -6.77 -16.81 1.22
CA THR A 110 -5.42 -17.40 1.38
C THR A 110 -4.69 -17.61 0.06
N THR A 111 -5.29 -17.19 -1.05
CA THR A 111 -4.79 -17.49 -2.41
C THR A 111 -3.79 -16.44 -2.92
N ARG A 112 -3.73 -15.28 -2.27
CA ARG A 112 -2.93 -14.13 -2.69
C ARG A 112 -1.97 -13.68 -1.58
N PRO A 113 -0.80 -13.09 -1.93
CA PRO A 113 0.11 -12.52 -0.96
C PRO A 113 -0.50 -11.28 -0.28
N TYR A 114 -0.05 -11.04 0.95
CA TYR A 114 -0.33 -9.83 1.73
C TYR A 114 0.97 -9.17 2.17
N VAL A 115 1.10 -7.86 1.95
CA VAL A 115 2.16 -7.02 2.53
C VAL A 115 1.54 -6.03 3.50
N SER A 116 2.21 -5.74 4.62
CA SER A 116 1.62 -4.88 5.66
C SER A 116 1.58 -3.40 5.28
N SER A 117 2.43 -2.96 4.37
CA SER A 117 2.61 -1.57 3.90
C SER A 117 3.25 -1.60 2.51
N SER A 118 3.19 -0.48 1.80
CA SER A 118 3.95 -0.19 0.59
C SER A 118 4.51 1.24 0.71
N PRO A 119 5.83 1.46 0.72
CA PRO A 119 6.88 0.45 0.57
C PRO A 119 7.00 -0.44 1.82
N SER A 120 7.55 -1.64 1.64
CA SER A 120 7.89 -2.57 2.70
C SER A 120 8.94 -3.58 2.24
N ASN A 121 9.71 -4.16 3.16
CA ASN A 121 10.68 -5.22 2.85
C ASN A 121 10.05 -6.63 2.79
N GLY A 122 8.71 -6.72 2.88
CA GLY A 122 7.97 -7.98 2.80
C GLY A 122 8.35 -8.97 3.91
N LEU A 123 8.94 -10.11 3.53
CA LEU A 123 9.34 -11.15 4.51
C LEU A 123 10.36 -10.65 5.53
N GLU A 124 11.26 -9.72 5.18
CA GLU A 124 12.19 -9.15 6.17
C GLU A 124 11.46 -8.25 7.17
N THR A 125 10.47 -7.47 6.73
CA THR A 125 9.59 -6.72 7.65
C THR A 125 8.93 -7.66 8.66
N ILE A 126 8.50 -8.86 8.25
CA ILE A 126 7.93 -9.86 9.17
C ILE A 126 8.98 -10.34 10.19
N LYS A 127 10.22 -10.64 9.75
CA LYS A 127 11.31 -11.06 10.64
C LYS A 127 11.70 -9.97 11.64
N GLU A 128 11.60 -8.71 11.23
CA GLU A 128 11.81 -7.53 12.07
C GLU A 128 10.54 -7.13 12.86
N ASN A 129 9.56 -8.04 12.96
CA ASN A 129 8.32 -7.86 13.71
C ASN A 129 7.57 -6.56 13.33
N TYR A 130 7.52 -6.27 12.03
CA TYR A 130 6.84 -5.12 11.45
C TYR A 130 7.33 -3.78 11.98
N THR A 131 8.62 -3.71 12.33
CA THR A 131 9.30 -2.50 12.81
C THR A 131 10.56 -2.26 12.01
N SER A 132 10.46 -2.31 10.67
CA SER A 132 11.66 -2.38 9.87
C SER A 132 12.59 -1.20 10.10
N SER A 133 13.88 -1.49 10.24
CA SER A 133 14.88 -0.45 10.49
C SER A 133 15.14 0.41 9.25
N LYS A 134 14.82 -0.11 8.06
CA LYS A 134 14.94 0.53 6.76
C LYS A 134 13.86 -0.05 5.82
N PRO A 135 12.59 0.40 5.90
CA PRO A 135 11.46 -0.18 5.14
C PRO A 135 11.52 0.03 3.63
N ASP A 136 12.49 0.82 3.16
CA ASP A 136 12.83 1.15 1.77
C ASP A 136 14.20 0.56 1.38
N ASP A 137 14.49 -0.68 1.78
CA ASP A 137 15.78 -1.28 1.45
C ASP A 137 15.78 -1.87 0.03
N GLU A 138 16.65 -1.36 -0.84
CA GLU A 138 16.76 -1.79 -2.25
C GLU A 138 17.02 -3.28 -2.43
N LEU A 139 17.51 -3.94 -1.38
CA LEU A 139 17.77 -5.38 -1.38
C LEU A 139 16.49 -6.22 -1.25
N TYR A 140 15.38 -5.65 -0.79
CA TYR A 140 14.14 -6.34 -0.45
C TYR A 140 12.91 -5.62 -1.01
N GLY A 141 11.77 -6.32 -1.02
CA GLY A 141 10.44 -5.74 -1.20
C GLY A 141 10.25 -4.71 -2.31
N ASP A 142 9.53 -3.63 -2.00
CA ASP A 142 9.22 -2.53 -2.91
C ASP A 142 9.63 -1.17 -2.35
N ILE A 143 9.86 -0.19 -3.24
CA ILE A 143 10.31 1.16 -2.89
C ILE A 143 9.48 2.23 -3.62
N HIS A 144 9.24 3.32 -2.90
CA HIS A 144 8.75 4.59 -3.44
C HIS A 144 9.94 5.55 -3.60
N TYR A 145 10.15 6.08 -4.80
CA TYR A 145 11.28 6.96 -5.09
C TYR A 145 10.83 8.29 -5.72
N TYR A 146 11.14 9.39 -5.02
CA TYR A 146 10.86 10.75 -5.46
C TYR A 146 12.10 11.62 -5.26
N ASN A 147 12.49 12.38 -6.28
CA ASN A 147 13.66 13.24 -6.23
C ASN A 147 13.53 14.45 -7.15
N ASP A 148 13.24 15.60 -6.55
CA ASP A 148 13.10 16.89 -7.25
C ASP A 148 14.39 17.74 -7.21
N ASN A 149 15.44 17.27 -6.52
CA ASN A 149 16.63 18.06 -6.21
C ASN A 149 17.84 17.74 -7.11
N SER A 150 17.81 16.63 -7.86
CA SER A 150 18.87 16.26 -8.80
C SER A 150 18.43 16.36 -10.26
N SER A 151 19.41 16.30 -11.16
CA SER A 151 19.13 16.17 -12.58
C SER A 151 18.43 14.84 -12.86
N LEU A 152 17.27 14.88 -13.53
CA LEU A 152 16.52 13.68 -13.94
C LEU A 152 17.28 12.84 -14.98
N TRP A 153 18.26 13.45 -15.63
CA TRP A 153 19.11 12.78 -16.62
C TRP A 153 20.29 12.06 -15.97
N ASP A 154 20.54 12.30 -14.68
CA ASP A 154 21.53 11.55 -13.92
C ASP A 154 20.94 10.24 -13.42
N TRP A 155 20.94 9.24 -14.30
CA TRP A 155 20.46 7.90 -13.99
C TRP A 155 21.26 7.21 -12.87
N THR A 156 22.47 7.69 -12.54
CA THR A 156 23.25 7.14 -11.42
C THR A 156 22.69 7.53 -10.06
N SER A 157 21.82 8.55 -10.01
CA SER A 157 21.12 8.96 -8.80
C SER A 157 19.83 8.18 -8.53
N LEU A 158 19.37 7.37 -9.49
CA LEU A 158 18.15 6.57 -9.37
C LEU A 158 18.37 5.36 -8.47
N SER A 159 17.37 5.07 -7.65
CA SER A 159 17.32 3.81 -6.89
C SER A 159 17.17 2.62 -7.84
N SER A 160 17.81 1.49 -7.50
CA SER A 160 17.65 0.22 -8.22
C SER A 160 16.95 -0.83 -7.35
N PRO A 161 15.67 -0.63 -7.00
CA PRO A 161 14.95 -1.48 -6.08
C PRO A 161 14.62 -2.86 -6.69
N ARG A 162 14.20 -3.81 -5.85
CA ARG A 162 13.61 -5.09 -6.35
C ARG A 162 12.30 -4.86 -7.09
N PHE A 163 11.49 -3.92 -6.61
CA PHE A 163 10.26 -3.47 -7.24
C PHE A 163 10.05 -1.98 -6.95
N SER A 164 9.69 -1.19 -7.97
CA SER A 164 9.32 0.22 -7.77
C SER A 164 7.81 0.34 -7.91
N SER A 165 7.15 0.52 -6.77
CA SER A 165 5.69 0.64 -6.65
C SER A 165 5.21 2.09 -6.78
N GLU A 166 6.09 3.05 -6.52
CA GLU A 166 5.85 4.47 -6.81
C GLU A 166 7.13 5.19 -7.26
N TYR A 167 6.94 6.08 -8.24
CA TYR A 167 7.88 7.11 -8.66
C TYR A 167 7.14 8.07 -9.58
N GLY A 168 7.52 9.35 -9.60
CA GLY A 168 6.83 10.31 -10.45
C GLY A 168 7.42 11.72 -10.40
N TYR A 169 6.98 12.52 -11.37
CA TYR A 169 7.29 13.94 -11.49
C TYR A 169 6.02 14.73 -11.75
N GLN A 170 5.94 15.92 -11.18
CA GLN A 170 4.80 16.79 -11.38
C GLN A 170 4.82 17.41 -12.79
N SER A 171 3.65 17.51 -13.40
CA SER A 171 3.43 18.26 -14.64
C SER A 171 2.08 18.97 -14.61
N TYR A 172 1.89 19.95 -15.49
CA TYR A 172 0.58 20.58 -15.68
C TYR A 172 -0.28 19.72 -16.62
N PRO A 173 -1.62 19.71 -16.45
CA PRO A 173 -2.51 19.16 -17.45
C PRO A 173 -2.50 20.02 -18.73
N SER A 174 -3.20 19.59 -19.78
CA SER A 174 -3.33 20.40 -20.99
C SER A 174 -4.08 21.70 -20.73
N ILE A 175 -3.88 22.71 -21.57
CA ILE A 175 -4.53 24.01 -21.43
C ILE A 175 -6.06 23.88 -21.49
N GLU A 176 -6.57 22.96 -22.31
CA GLU A 176 -8.00 22.70 -22.45
C GLU A 176 -8.62 22.31 -21.11
N THR A 177 -7.96 21.43 -20.34
CA THR A 177 -8.41 21.04 -18.99
C THR A 177 -8.38 22.20 -17.99
N LEU A 178 -7.51 23.20 -18.20
CA LEU A 178 -7.42 24.37 -17.30
C LEU A 178 -8.49 25.44 -17.58
N LEU A 179 -9.12 25.39 -18.75
CA LEU A 179 -10.07 26.43 -19.20
C LEU A 179 -11.54 26.05 -18.99
N GLU A 180 -11.84 24.79 -18.64
CA GLU A 180 -13.17 24.34 -18.19
C GLU A 180 -13.41 24.66 -16.71
#